data_AF-A0A7X7VY75-F1
#
_entry.id   AF-A0A7X7VY75-F1
#
_cell.length_a   1.000
_cell.length_b   1.000
_cell.length_c   1.000
_cell.angle_alpha   90.00
_cell.angle_beta   90.00
_cell.angle_gamma   90.00
#
_symmetry.space_group_name_H-M   'P 1'
#
loop_
_entity.id
_entity.type
_entity.pdbx_description
1 polymer ?
#
loop_
_entity_poly.entity_id
_entity_poly.type
_entity_poly.pdbx_seq_one_letter_code
_entity_poly.pdbx_strand_id
1 'polypeptide(L)'
;EYAFGVDKNQPELLEEVNKFIAKIKSDGTYEEILNKYFGDSTPTPVTSAELDPSKDQLVVATNAAFEPFEYMSGDKYLGIDMEIAALLAEHLGKELVISNMDFEAVCLSVGQSKADIAMAGLTIKEERKEYVTFSDKYHDAAQMLIVKASDTRFDDCKTAEDVEAVLNSLDSKTKIGVQTGTTGEFYVRGDEEWGFSGYDVECVGYKSGSLAVQDMLNGNIDLVVIDEAPAKCIVEAFNEMN
;
A
#
# COMPACT_ATOMS: atom_id res chain seq x y z
N GLU A 1 -0.38 7.74 6.87
CA GLU A 1 1.07 7.97 6.71
C GLU A 1 1.75 6.64 6.43
N TYR A 2 2.65 6.57 5.44
CA TYR A 2 3.41 5.37 5.13
C TYR A 2 4.86 5.46 5.58
N ALA A 3 5.39 4.34 6.08
CA ALA A 3 6.77 4.16 6.50
C ALA A 3 7.25 2.73 6.20
N PHE A 4 8.56 2.52 6.08
CA PHE A 4 9.11 1.18 5.89
C PHE A 4 9.29 0.46 7.23
N GLY A 5 9.05 -0.85 7.25
CA GLY A 5 9.18 -1.68 8.44
C GLY A 5 10.51 -2.44 8.45
N VAL A 6 11.47 -2.03 9.26
CA VAL A 6 12.81 -2.66 9.34
C VAL A 6 12.84 -3.76 10.41
N ASP A 7 13.59 -4.83 10.17
CA ASP A 7 13.84 -5.88 11.18
C ASP A 7 14.35 -5.26 12.48
N LYS A 8 13.69 -5.59 13.59
CA LYS A 8 13.98 -5.07 14.94
C LYS A 8 15.38 -5.47 15.41
N ASN A 9 15.96 -6.51 14.83
CA ASN A 9 17.32 -6.95 15.11
C ASN A 9 18.38 -6.21 14.28
N GLN A 10 17.99 -5.27 13.42
CA GLN A 10 18.88 -4.49 12.54
C GLN A 10 18.78 -2.97 12.78
N PRO A 11 19.12 -2.46 13.98
CA PRO A 11 19.00 -1.02 14.28
C PRO A 11 19.93 -0.14 13.42
N GLU A 12 21.07 -0.67 12.97
CA GLU A 12 21.97 0.05 12.05
C GLU A 12 21.33 0.22 10.66
N LEU A 13 20.60 -0.79 10.17
CA LEU A 13 19.84 -0.68 8.92
C LEU A 13 18.77 0.40 9.02
N LEU A 14 18.05 0.47 10.15
CA LEU A 14 17.05 1.52 10.37
C LEU A 14 17.66 2.92 10.32
N GLU A 15 18.85 3.11 10.91
CA GLU A 15 19.55 4.39 10.87
C GLU A 15 19.91 4.78 9.42
N GLU A 16 20.43 3.84 8.64
CA GLU A 16 20.75 4.07 7.23
C GLU A 16 19.50 4.31 6.37
N VAL A 17 18.40 3.60 6.63
CA VAL A 17 17.12 3.84 5.96
C VAL A 17 16.62 5.26 6.23
N ASN A 18 16.66 5.73 7.48
CA ASN A 18 16.23 7.09 7.81
C ASN A 18 17.15 8.16 7.20
N LYS A 19 18.47 7.96 7.21
CA LYS A 19 19.41 8.84 6.49
C LYS A 19 19.11 8.89 5.00
N PHE A 20 18.82 7.73 4.40
CA PHE A 20 18.50 7.62 2.98
C PHE A 20 17.18 8.33 2.64
N ILE A 21 16.11 8.12 3.41
CA ILE A 21 14.83 8.84 3.26
C ILE A 21 15.04 10.35 3.34
N ALA A 22 15.78 10.82 4.36
CA ALA A 22 16.08 12.25 4.50
C ALA A 22 16.87 12.80 3.31
N LYS A 23 17.85 12.03 2.81
CA LYS A 23 18.64 12.38 1.63
C LYS A 23 17.75 12.54 0.39
N ILE A 24 16.97 11.52 0.01
CA ILE A 24 16.17 11.54 -1.23
C ILE A 24 15.09 12.62 -1.20
N LYS A 25 14.58 12.98 -0.01
CA LYS A 25 13.66 14.11 0.17
C LYS A 25 14.35 15.47 0.06
N SER A 26 15.63 15.56 0.40
CA SER A 26 16.37 16.83 0.39
C SER A 26 16.98 17.18 -0.96
N ASP A 27 17.28 16.16 -1.77
CA ASP A 27 18.01 16.31 -3.04
C ASP A 27 17.11 16.27 -4.29
N GLY A 28 15.80 16.10 -4.13
CA GLY A 28 14.84 16.07 -5.24
C GLY A 28 14.54 14.66 -5.78
N THR A 29 15.29 13.64 -5.35
CA THR A 29 15.13 12.28 -5.88
C THR A 29 13.74 11.72 -5.60
N TYR A 30 13.17 11.98 -4.41
CA TYR A 30 11.84 11.50 -4.08
C TYR A 30 10.77 12.18 -4.94
N GLU A 31 10.86 13.50 -5.16
CA GLU A 31 9.96 14.21 -6.07
C GLU A 31 10.07 13.70 -7.53
N GLU A 32 11.28 13.38 -7.98
CA GLU A 32 11.49 12.76 -9.30
C GLU A 32 10.80 11.40 -9.41
N ILE A 33 10.87 10.56 -8.37
CA ILE A 33 10.14 9.29 -8.33
C ILE A 33 8.64 9.55 -8.38
N LEU A 34 8.10 10.44 -7.52
CA LEU A 34 6.67 10.76 -7.50
C LEU A 34 6.17 11.25 -8.86
N ASN A 35 6.94 12.07 -9.58
CA ASN A 35 6.57 12.58 -10.90
C ASN A 35 6.47 11.50 -11.99
N LYS A 36 7.07 10.31 -11.80
CA LYS A 36 6.91 9.16 -12.70
C LYS A 36 5.57 8.45 -12.54
N TYR A 37 4.93 8.59 -11.39
CA TYR A 37 3.70 7.86 -11.05
C TYR A 37 2.48 8.78 -10.94
N PHE A 38 2.68 10.02 -10.54
CA PHE A 38 1.61 11.03 -10.40
C PHE A 38 1.70 12.14 -11.45
N GLY A 39 2.69 12.10 -12.33
CA GLY A 39 2.91 13.07 -13.39
C GLY A 39 3.14 12.41 -14.75
N ASP A 40 3.81 13.12 -15.65
CA ASP A 40 3.94 12.70 -17.05
C ASP A 40 5.23 11.89 -17.34
N SER A 41 6.01 11.57 -16.31
CA SER A 41 7.29 10.84 -16.49
C SER A 41 7.07 9.33 -16.55
N THR A 42 8.04 8.60 -17.12
CA THR A 42 7.91 7.13 -17.27
C THR A 42 8.44 6.39 -16.04
N PRO A 43 7.65 5.48 -15.44
CA PRO A 43 8.10 4.57 -14.38
C PRO A 43 9.36 3.78 -14.74
N THR A 44 10.23 3.54 -13.76
CA THR A 44 11.45 2.74 -13.96
C THR A 44 11.25 1.31 -13.47
N PRO A 45 11.31 0.30 -14.36
CA PRO A 45 11.22 -1.10 -13.95
C PRO A 45 12.41 -1.55 -13.09
N VAL A 46 12.12 -2.24 -12.00
CA VAL A 46 13.08 -2.80 -11.06
C VAL A 46 13.13 -4.32 -11.23
N THR A 47 14.35 -4.86 -11.25
CA THR A 47 14.59 -6.30 -11.36
C THR A 47 15.13 -6.82 -10.03
N SER A 48 14.53 -7.89 -9.53
CA SER A 48 15.02 -8.61 -8.36
C SER A 48 16.19 -9.52 -8.74
N ALA A 49 17.22 -9.56 -7.91
CA ALA A 49 18.17 -10.66 -7.91
C ALA A 49 17.52 -11.95 -7.36
N GLU A 50 18.18 -13.10 -7.58
CA GLU A 50 17.85 -14.34 -6.87
C GLU A 50 18.44 -14.29 -5.45
N LEU A 51 17.71 -14.85 -4.49
CA LEU A 51 18.18 -14.96 -3.10
C LEU A 51 19.39 -15.91 -3.04
N ASP A 52 20.51 -15.40 -2.56
CA ASP A 52 21.78 -16.10 -2.38
C ASP A 52 22.35 -15.77 -0.99
N PRO A 53 22.20 -16.67 -0.01
CA PRO A 53 22.72 -16.47 1.35
C PRO A 53 24.24 -16.30 1.46
N SER A 54 24.99 -16.54 0.37
CA SER A 54 26.44 -16.30 0.32
C SER A 54 26.83 -14.88 -0.09
N LYS A 55 25.87 -14.08 -0.55
CA LYS A 55 26.06 -12.69 -0.97
C LYS A 55 25.55 -11.70 0.06
N ASP A 56 26.01 -10.46 -0.06
CA ASP A 56 25.45 -9.34 0.68
C ASP A 56 24.25 -8.77 -0.07
N GLN A 57 23.06 -9.08 0.43
CA GLN A 57 21.79 -8.72 -0.21
C GLN A 57 20.92 -7.88 0.75
N LEU A 58 20.03 -7.08 0.17
CA LEU A 58 18.91 -6.45 0.85
C LEU A 58 17.65 -7.18 0.42
N VAL A 59 17.02 -7.90 1.35
CA VAL A 59 15.78 -8.63 1.10
C VAL A 59 14.59 -7.77 1.50
N VAL A 60 13.82 -7.33 0.51
CA VAL A 60 12.63 -6.48 0.66
C VAL A 60 11.37 -7.35 0.61
N ALA A 61 10.60 -7.39 1.69
CA ALA A 61 9.26 -7.96 1.69
C ALA A 61 8.25 -6.93 1.16
N THR A 62 7.41 -7.35 0.21
CA THR A 62 6.41 -6.47 -0.42
C THR A 62 5.13 -7.21 -0.80
N ASN A 63 4.08 -6.47 -1.17
CA ASN A 63 2.87 -6.98 -1.81
C ASN A 63 2.63 -6.23 -3.12
N ALA A 64 3.19 -6.72 -4.23
CA ALA A 64 3.21 -6.02 -5.52
C ALA A 64 1.85 -6.06 -6.25
N ALA A 65 0.80 -5.55 -5.60
CA ALA A 65 -0.58 -5.45 -6.10
C ALA A 65 -1.23 -4.11 -5.71
N PHE A 66 -0.41 -3.09 -5.45
CA PHE A 66 -0.78 -1.81 -4.86
C PHE A 66 -0.14 -0.64 -5.66
N GLU A 67 -0.50 -0.56 -6.94
CA GLU A 67 -0.13 0.55 -7.81
C GLU A 67 -0.65 1.87 -7.20
N PRO A 68 0.14 2.96 -7.15
CA PRO A 68 1.44 3.17 -7.78
C PRO A 68 2.65 2.91 -6.87
N PHE A 69 2.48 2.32 -5.69
CA PHE A 69 3.58 2.14 -4.74
C PHE A 69 4.38 0.87 -5.00
N GLU A 70 3.70 -0.26 -5.22
CA GLU A 70 4.34 -1.52 -5.55
C GLU A 70 3.42 -2.38 -6.41
N TYR A 71 3.87 -2.74 -7.60
CA TYR A 71 3.08 -3.54 -8.52
C TYR A 71 3.97 -4.26 -9.51
N MET A 72 3.39 -5.24 -10.21
CA MET A 72 4.07 -5.94 -11.28
C MET A 72 3.55 -5.49 -12.64
N SER A 73 4.48 -5.32 -13.59
CA SER A 73 4.17 -5.28 -15.03
C SER A 73 4.99 -6.35 -15.73
N GLY A 74 4.30 -7.40 -16.20
CA GLY A 74 4.96 -8.60 -16.69
C GLY A 74 5.79 -9.29 -15.60
N ASP A 75 7.09 -9.44 -15.84
CA ASP A 75 8.07 -10.03 -14.91
C ASP A 75 8.83 -8.97 -14.08
N LYS A 76 8.49 -7.69 -14.22
CA LYS A 76 9.17 -6.58 -13.56
C LYS A 76 8.35 -6.01 -12.42
N TYR A 77 9.05 -5.49 -11.41
CA TYR A 77 8.47 -4.70 -10.34
C TYR A 77 8.52 -3.22 -10.72
N LEU A 78 7.44 -2.51 -10.44
CA LEU A 78 7.34 -1.07 -10.59
C LEU A 78 6.71 -0.48 -9.32
N GLY A 79 6.78 0.82 -9.22
CA GLY A 79 6.18 1.58 -8.15
C GLY A 79 7.19 2.35 -7.32
N ILE A 80 6.69 3.34 -6.60
CA ILE A 80 7.46 4.24 -5.74
C ILE A 80 8.31 3.44 -4.75
N ASP A 81 7.74 2.46 -4.06
CA ASP A 81 8.44 1.64 -3.07
C ASP A 81 9.54 0.80 -3.73
N MET A 82 9.31 0.30 -4.95
CA MET A 82 10.28 -0.52 -5.67
C MET A 82 11.47 0.30 -6.18
N GLU A 83 11.23 1.51 -6.68
CA GLU A 83 12.31 2.42 -7.06
C GLU A 83 13.13 2.89 -5.85
N ILE A 84 12.47 3.19 -4.73
CA ILE A 84 13.15 3.51 -3.47
C ILE A 84 13.96 2.29 -2.99
N ALA A 85 13.45 1.07 -3.11
CA ALA A 85 14.16 -0.16 -2.73
C ALA A 85 15.44 -0.36 -3.54
N ALA A 86 15.39 -0.11 -4.85
CA ALA A 86 16.55 -0.20 -5.74
C ALA A 86 17.64 0.82 -5.35
N LEU A 87 17.25 2.07 -5.12
CA LEU A 87 18.20 3.12 -4.72
C LEU A 87 18.74 2.92 -3.30
N LEU A 88 17.94 2.38 -2.38
CA LEU A 88 18.38 2.01 -1.04
C LEU A 88 19.41 0.89 -1.09
N ALA A 89 19.16 -0.15 -1.90
CA ALA A 89 20.14 -1.22 -2.09
C ALA A 89 21.46 -0.70 -2.67
N GLU A 90 21.41 0.23 -3.64
CA GLU A 90 22.60 0.91 -4.17
C GLU A 90 23.33 1.73 -3.08
N HIS A 91 22.60 2.52 -2.29
CA HIS A 91 23.15 3.30 -1.17
C HIS A 91 23.88 2.41 -0.15
N LEU A 92 23.33 1.22 0.12
CA LEU A 92 23.92 0.23 1.02
C LEU A 92 25.01 -0.63 0.38
N GLY A 93 25.21 -0.55 -0.94
CA GLY A 93 26.13 -1.41 -1.68
C GLY A 93 25.72 -2.89 -1.73
N LYS A 94 24.41 -3.19 -1.63
CA LYS A 94 23.83 -4.54 -1.59
C LYS A 94 23.12 -4.90 -2.90
N GLU A 95 23.02 -6.20 -3.21
CA GLU A 95 22.10 -6.66 -4.26
C GLU A 95 20.65 -6.64 -3.74
N LEU A 96 19.72 -6.10 -4.53
CA LEU A 96 18.29 -6.08 -4.17
C LEU A 96 17.63 -7.44 -4.46
N VAL A 97 16.96 -8.01 -3.46
CA VAL A 97 16.07 -9.17 -3.60
C VAL A 97 14.66 -8.77 -3.17
N ILE A 98 13.68 -8.95 -4.04
CA ILE A 98 12.27 -8.63 -3.77
C ILE A 98 11.53 -9.94 -3.48
N SER A 99 10.95 -10.01 -2.28
CA SER A 99 10.10 -11.10 -1.80
C SER A 99 8.64 -10.66 -1.82
N ASN A 100 7.95 -10.95 -2.91
CA ASN A 100 6.54 -10.62 -3.11
C ASN A 100 5.62 -11.66 -2.44
N MET A 101 4.70 -11.21 -1.59
CA MET A 101 3.81 -12.06 -0.80
C MET A 101 2.44 -11.42 -0.56
N ASP A 102 1.52 -12.15 0.10
CA ASP A 102 0.26 -11.58 0.58
C ASP A 102 0.56 -10.49 1.63
N PHE A 103 -0.19 -9.39 1.62
CA PHE A 103 0.06 -8.21 2.46
C PHE A 103 0.20 -8.52 3.96
N GLU A 104 -0.65 -9.40 4.50
CA GLU A 104 -0.60 -9.81 5.92
C GLU A 104 0.72 -10.50 6.31
N ALA A 105 1.44 -11.09 5.34
CA ALA A 105 2.71 -11.77 5.59
C ALA A 105 3.92 -10.83 5.59
N VAL A 106 3.78 -9.59 5.10
CA VAL A 106 4.89 -8.66 4.87
C VAL A 106 5.65 -8.35 6.17
N CYS A 107 4.98 -7.79 7.17
CA CYS A 107 5.61 -7.48 8.45
C CYS A 107 6.06 -8.75 9.19
N LEU A 108 5.27 -9.83 9.12
CA LEU A 108 5.61 -11.11 9.74
C LEU A 108 6.91 -11.70 9.17
N SER A 109 7.13 -11.61 7.86
CA SER A 109 8.36 -12.07 7.21
C SER A 109 9.59 -11.34 7.77
N VAL A 110 9.47 -10.02 7.97
CA VAL A 110 10.55 -9.22 8.58
C VAL A 110 10.74 -9.59 10.06
N GLY A 111 9.67 -9.74 10.84
CA GLY A 111 9.76 -10.14 12.25
C GLY A 111 10.30 -11.57 12.46
N GLN A 112 10.30 -12.41 11.42
CA GLN A 112 10.92 -13.74 11.39
C GLN A 112 12.34 -13.72 10.80
N SER A 113 12.89 -12.53 10.51
CA SER A 113 14.19 -12.33 9.85
C SER A 113 14.34 -13.09 8.53
N LYS A 114 13.24 -13.27 7.79
CA LYS A 114 13.24 -13.79 6.42
C LYS A 114 13.43 -12.69 5.37
N ALA A 115 13.15 -11.45 5.75
CA ALA A 115 13.40 -10.24 4.98
C ALA A 115 13.97 -9.17 5.92
N ASP A 116 14.73 -8.23 5.38
CA ASP A 116 15.38 -7.18 6.16
C ASP A 116 14.46 -5.97 6.38
N ILE A 117 13.63 -5.68 5.37
CA ILE A 117 12.77 -4.50 5.35
C ILE A 117 11.46 -4.79 4.61
N ALA A 118 10.38 -4.22 5.12
CA ALA A 118 9.07 -4.24 4.51
C ALA A 118 8.81 -2.90 3.80
N MET A 119 8.50 -2.96 2.50
CA MET A 119 8.18 -1.82 1.64
C MET A 119 6.93 -2.17 0.83
N ALA A 120 5.78 -1.76 1.34
CA ALA A 120 4.47 -2.10 0.78
C ALA A 120 3.40 -1.07 1.18
N GLY A 121 3.65 0.24 0.97
CA GLY A 121 2.68 1.28 1.32
C GLY A 121 2.23 1.19 2.79
N LEU A 122 3.15 0.87 3.71
CA LEU A 122 2.77 0.43 5.05
C LEU A 122 2.38 1.60 5.95
N THR A 123 1.09 1.65 6.32
CA THR A 123 0.64 2.48 7.43
C THR A 123 1.32 2.13 8.76
N ILE A 124 1.78 3.15 9.50
CA ILE A 124 2.31 2.99 10.87
C ILE A 124 1.18 2.56 11.81
N LYS A 125 1.27 1.37 12.41
CA LYS A 125 0.30 0.84 13.39
C LYS A 125 1.03 0.18 14.57
N GLU A 126 0.49 0.28 15.78
CA GLU A 126 1.11 -0.31 16.99
C GLU A 126 1.26 -1.83 16.87
N GLU A 127 0.24 -2.54 16.39
CA GLU A 127 0.32 -3.99 16.16
C GLU A 127 1.46 -4.40 15.22
N ARG A 128 1.74 -3.58 14.19
CA ARG A 128 2.85 -3.85 13.26
C ARG A 128 4.21 -3.66 13.93
N LYS A 129 4.30 -2.78 14.95
CA LYS A 129 5.53 -2.59 15.73
C LYS A 129 5.92 -3.81 16.54
N GLU A 130 5.05 -4.81 16.69
CA GLU A 130 5.45 -6.10 17.27
C GLU A 130 6.51 -6.79 16.39
N TYR A 131 6.36 -6.68 15.06
CA TYR A 131 7.20 -7.36 14.07
C TYR A 131 8.34 -6.50 13.53
N VAL A 132 8.13 -5.19 13.38
CA VAL A 132 9.10 -4.28 12.74
C VAL A 132 9.38 -3.03 13.59
N THR A 133 10.47 -2.33 13.29
CA THR A 133 10.65 -0.94 13.70
C THR A 133 10.42 -0.05 12.48
N PHE A 134 9.52 0.92 12.59
CA PHE A 134 9.23 1.82 11.46
C PHE A 134 10.34 2.85 11.24
N SER A 135 10.62 3.11 9.97
CA SER A 135 11.38 4.28 9.52
C SER A 135 10.61 5.58 9.78
N ASP A 136 11.26 6.70 9.50
CA ASP A 136 10.57 7.96 9.29
C ASP A 136 9.55 7.81 8.15
N LYS A 137 8.42 8.52 8.24
CA LYS A 137 7.41 8.48 7.19
C LYS A 137 7.95 9.01 5.87
N TYR A 138 7.58 8.39 4.75
CA TYR A 138 7.94 8.85 3.41
C TYR A 138 6.75 9.44 2.64
N HIS A 139 5.52 8.99 2.91
CA HIS A 139 4.31 9.41 2.19
C HIS A 139 3.11 9.66 3.11
N ASP A 140 2.22 10.56 2.72
CA ASP A 140 0.93 10.80 3.39
C ASP A 140 -0.20 10.25 2.52
N ALA A 141 -1.02 9.37 3.09
CA ALA A 141 -2.09 8.67 2.36
C ALA A 141 -3.46 9.02 2.97
N ALA A 142 -4.48 9.01 2.11
CA ALA A 142 -5.89 9.17 2.47
C ALA A 142 -6.69 7.98 1.93
N GLN A 143 -7.85 7.70 2.52
CA GLN A 143 -8.78 6.68 2.03
C GLN A 143 -9.73 7.27 0.99
N MET A 144 -10.16 6.45 0.03
CA MET A 144 -11.15 6.81 -0.98
C MET A 144 -12.17 5.68 -1.14
N LEU A 145 -13.41 6.07 -1.43
CA LEU A 145 -14.49 5.17 -1.76
C LEU A 145 -14.59 5.04 -3.28
N ILE A 146 -14.60 3.82 -3.79
CA ILE A 146 -14.87 3.50 -5.20
C ILE A 146 -16.33 3.06 -5.31
N VAL A 147 -17.03 3.65 -6.27
CA VAL A 147 -18.43 3.36 -6.57
C VAL A 147 -18.60 3.09 -8.06
N LYS A 148 -19.65 2.38 -8.44
CA LYS A 148 -20.06 2.29 -9.85
C LYS A 148 -20.60 3.63 -10.32
N ALA A 149 -20.38 3.99 -11.59
CA ALA A 149 -20.94 5.22 -12.17
C ALA A 149 -22.49 5.26 -12.14
N SER A 150 -23.16 4.11 -12.04
CA SER A 150 -24.62 4.03 -11.89
C SER A 150 -25.12 4.26 -10.46
N ASP A 151 -24.21 4.31 -9.48
CA ASP A 151 -24.53 4.51 -8.08
C ASP A 151 -24.46 5.99 -7.71
N THR A 152 -25.63 6.62 -7.63
CA THR A 152 -25.77 8.07 -7.41
C THR A 152 -25.87 8.43 -5.92
N ARG A 153 -25.67 7.48 -5.00
CA ARG A 153 -25.80 7.72 -3.54
C ARG A 153 -24.85 8.82 -3.03
N PHE A 154 -23.75 9.04 -3.73
CA PHE A 154 -22.66 9.93 -3.30
C PHE A 154 -22.52 11.20 -4.17
N ASP A 155 -23.39 11.43 -5.17
CA ASP A 155 -23.25 12.54 -6.13
C ASP A 155 -23.27 13.93 -5.46
N ASP A 156 -24.07 14.05 -4.39
CA ASP A 156 -24.21 15.28 -3.63
C ASP A 156 -23.11 15.47 -2.57
N CYS A 157 -22.29 14.45 -2.28
CA CYS A 157 -21.20 14.55 -1.31
C CYS A 157 -20.13 15.56 -1.79
N LYS A 158 -19.65 16.39 -0.86
CA LYS A 158 -18.58 17.37 -1.10
C LYS A 158 -17.47 17.26 -0.06
N THR A 159 -17.75 16.66 1.09
CA THR A 159 -16.79 16.43 2.16
C THR A 159 -16.75 14.97 2.59
N ALA A 160 -15.77 14.60 3.43
CA ALA A 160 -15.71 13.28 4.02
C ALA A 160 -16.92 13.01 4.92
N GLU A 161 -17.39 14.02 5.66
CA GLU A 161 -18.57 13.89 6.53
C GLU A 161 -19.85 13.59 5.75
N ASP A 162 -19.99 14.11 4.53
CA ASP A 162 -21.13 13.77 3.66
C ASP A 162 -21.10 12.29 3.26
N VAL A 163 -19.91 11.77 2.91
CA VAL A 163 -19.72 10.35 2.57
C VAL A 163 -20.01 9.48 3.80
N GLU A 164 -19.50 9.85 4.96
CA GLU A 164 -19.74 9.16 6.22
C GLU A 164 -21.22 9.16 6.59
N ALA A 165 -21.96 10.25 6.36
CA ALA A 165 -23.39 10.31 6.58
C ALA A 165 -24.15 9.31 5.71
N VAL A 166 -23.74 9.15 4.43
CA VAL A 166 -24.30 8.12 3.54
C VAL A 166 -23.93 6.73 4.04
N LEU A 167 -22.67 6.46 4.37
CA LEU A 167 -22.22 5.16 4.88
C LEU A 167 -22.95 4.75 6.16
N ASN A 168 -23.18 5.69 7.09
CA ASN A 168 -23.96 5.47 8.32
C ASN A 168 -25.45 5.19 8.08
N SER A 169 -25.98 5.52 6.91
CA SER A 169 -27.35 5.23 6.53
C SER A 169 -27.53 3.85 5.87
N LEU A 170 -26.41 3.16 5.55
CA LEU A 170 -26.42 1.82 4.98
C LEU A 170 -26.73 0.77 6.06
N ASP A 171 -27.01 -0.45 5.60
CA ASP A 171 -27.26 -1.61 6.45
C ASP A 171 -26.43 -2.83 5.99
N SER A 172 -26.48 -3.89 6.79
CA SER A 172 -25.79 -5.17 6.55
C SER A 172 -26.08 -5.86 5.21
N LYS A 173 -27.03 -5.37 4.40
CA LYS A 173 -27.21 -5.86 3.02
C LYS A 173 -26.22 -5.24 2.05
N THR A 174 -25.64 -4.09 2.39
CA THR A 174 -24.59 -3.46 1.58
C THR A 174 -23.26 -4.14 1.86
N LYS A 175 -22.58 -4.57 0.81
CA LYS A 175 -21.28 -5.22 0.88
C LYS A 175 -20.19 -4.25 0.45
N ILE A 176 -19.20 -4.03 1.32
CA ILE A 176 -18.05 -3.18 1.05
C ILE A 176 -16.79 -4.05 0.99
N GLY A 177 -16.13 -4.03 -0.17
CA GLY A 177 -14.86 -4.71 -0.39
C GLY A 177 -13.69 -3.88 0.13
N VAL A 178 -12.71 -4.56 0.73
CA VAL A 178 -11.48 -3.97 1.26
C VAL A 178 -10.31 -4.91 1.00
N GLN A 179 -9.09 -4.38 0.96
CA GLN A 179 -7.90 -5.23 1.06
C GLN A 179 -7.67 -5.62 2.53
N THR A 180 -7.53 -6.92 2.82
CA THR A 180 -7.38 -7.42 4.19
C THR A 180 -6.10 -6.88 4.86
N GLY A 181 -6.22 -6.47 6.12
CA GLY A 181 -5.13 -5.96 6.95
C GLY A 181 -4.79 -4.48 6.72
N THR A 182 -5.56 -3.77 5.89
CA THR A 182 -5.32 -2.36 5.52
C THR A 182 -6.20 -1.40 6.31
N THR A 183 -5.85 -0.10 6.26
CA THR A 183 -6.66 0.96 6.86
C THR A 183 -8.07 1.06 6.28
N GLY A 184 -8.31 0.64 5.04
CA GLY A 184 -9.65 0.57 4.47
C GLY A 184 -10.52 -0.46 5.18
N GLU A 185 -9.96 -1.63 5.53
CA GLU A 185 -10.67 -2.63 6.34
C GLU A 185 -11.00 -2.08 7.73
N PHE A 186 -10.03 -1.45 8.39
CA PHE A 186 -10.21 -0.88 9.73
C PHE A 186 -11.24 0.26 9.73
N TYR A 187 -11.26 1.08 8.69
CA TYR A 187 -12.27 2.13 8.53
C TYR A 187 -13.68 1.54 8.44
N VAL A 188 -13.85 0.46 7.66
CA VAL A 188 -15.16 -0.18 7.47
C VAL A 188 -15.60 -0.97 8.72
N ARG A 189 -14.70 -1.77 9.30
CA ARG A 189 -15.00 -2.63 10.46
C ARG A 189 -15.02 -1.88 11.80
N GLY A 190 -14.33 -0.75 11.88
CA GLY A 190 -14.01 -0.07 13.12
C GLY A 190 -12.65 -0.49 13.67
N ASP A 191 -12.00 0.46 14.33
CA ASP A 191 -10.71 0.32 15.00
C ASP A 191 -10.63 1.43 16.07
N GLU A 192 -10.66 1.02 17.35
CA GLU A 192 -10.71 1.95 18.48
C GLU A 192 -9.45 2.81 18.58
N GLU A 193 -8.28 2.29 18.19
CA GLU A 193 -7.01 3.02 18.24
C GLU A 193 -7.04 4.23 17.29
N TRP A 194 -7.71 4.05 16.15
CA TRP A 194 -7.89 5.08 15.12
C TRP A 194 -9.17 5.90 15.30
N GLY A 195 -10.02 5.57 16.28
CA GLY A 195 -11.30 6.21 16.50
C GLY A 195 -12.35 5.88 15.44
N PHE A 196 -12.15 4.83 14.65
CA PHE A 196 -13.12 4.38 13.67
C PHE A 196 -14.19 3.56 14.37
N SER A 197 -15.44 4.04 14.31
CA SER A 197 -16.58 3.31 14.87
C SER A 197 -17.02 2.12 14.01
N GLY A 198 -16.59 2.09 12.74
CA GLY A 198 -17.09 1.16 11.74
C GLY A 198 -18.51 1.51 11.27
N TYR A 199 -19.02 0.72 10.33
CA TYR A 199 -20.37 0.87 9.77
C TYR A 199 -21.15 -0.44 9.87
N ASP A 200 -22.48 -0.36 9.93
CA ASP A 200 -23.36 -1.53 9.89
C ASP A 200 -23.50 -2.05 8.44
N VAL A 201 -22.43 -2.63 7.91
CA VAL A 201 -22.34 -3.16 6.54
C VAL A 201 -21.62 -4.52 6.53
N GLU A 202 -21.76 -5.29 5.46
CA GLU A 202 -20.98 -6.51 5.27
C GLU A 202 -19.59 -6.17 4.72
N CYS A 203 -18.55 -6.24 5.56
CA CYS A 203 -17.16 -6.02 5.15
C CYS A 203 -16.54 -7.30 4.56
N VAL A 204 -16.16 -7.26 3.29
CA VAL A 204 -15.63 -8.39 2.52
C VAL A 204 -14.14 -8.16 2.22
N GLY A 205 -13.29 -9.07 2.71
CA GLY A 205 -11.83 -8.97 2.56
C GLY A 205 -11.31 -9.60 1.26
N TYR A 206 -10.37 -8.93 0.61
CA TYR A 206 -9.69 -9.38 -0.61
C TYR A 206 -8.17 -9.29 -0.46
N LYS A 207 -7.45 -10.05 -1.29
CA LYS A 207 -5.98 -10.01 -1.35
C LYS A 207 -5.42 -8.71 -1.96
N SER A 208 -6.23 -7.99 -2.74
CA SER A 208 -5.87 -6.70 -3.34
C SER A 208 -7.12 -5.88 -3.66
N GLY A 209 -6.95 -4.56 -3.79
CA GLY A 209 -8.02 -3.66 -4.23
C GLY A 209 -8.58 -3.99 -5.61
N SER A 210 -7.72 -4.39 -6.56
CA SER A 210 -8.15 -4.74 -7.92
C SER A 210 -9.09 -5.95 -7.94
N LEU A 211 -8.86 -6.94 -7.05
CA LEU A 211 -9.78 -8.07 -6.89
C LEU A 211 -11.13 -7.65 -6.31
N ALA A 212 -11.13 -6.72 -5.35
CA ALA A 212 -12.36 -6.16 -4.82
C ALA A 212 -13.15 -5.41 -5.90
N VAL A 213 -12.49 -4.55 -6.70
CA VAL A 213 -13.15 -3.83 -7.80
C VAL A 213 -13.67 -4.77 -8.89
N GLN A 214 -12.91 -5.82 -9.24
CA GLN A 214 -13.39 -6.84 -10.17
C GLN A 214 -14.67 -7.51 -9.66
N ASP A 215 -14.73 -7.84 -8.37
CA ASP A 215 -15.90 -8.48 -7.76
C ASP A 215 -17.10 -7.52 -7.65
N MET A 216 -16.83 -6.23 -7.41
CA MET A 216 -17.82 -5.16 -7.48
C MET A 216 -18.43 -5.08 -8.88
N LEU A 217 -17.61 -5.08 -9.93
CA LEU A 217 -18.07 -5.07 -11.33
C LEU A 217 -18.90 -6.31 -11.68
N ASN A 218 -18.58 -7.48 -11.12
CA ASN A 218 -19.37 -8.70 -11.24
C ASN A 218 -20.73 -8.62 -10.51
N GLY A 219 -20.95 -7.60 -9.67
CA GLY A 219 -22.19 -7.37 -8.93
C GLY A 219 -22.28 -8.14 -7.62
N ASN A 220 -21.17 -8.67 -7.12
CA ASN A 220 -21.13 -9.43 -5.86
C ASN A 220 -20.97 -8.55 -4.62
N ILE A 221 -20.39 -7.36 -4.80
CA ILE A 221 -20.30 -6.31 -3.76
C ILE A 221 -20.70 -4.94 -4.34
N ASP A 222 -20.99 -3.98 -3.46
CA ASP A 222 -21.56 -2.69 -3.83
C ASP A 222 -20.52 -1.56 -3.93
N LEU A 223 -19.55 -1.56 -3.03
CA LEU A 223 -18.57 -0.48 -2.83
C LEU A 223 -17.18 -1.07 -2.57
N VAL A 224 -16.13 -0.29 -2.79
CA VAL A 224 -14.76 -0.65 -2.37
C VAL A 224 -14.13 0.52 -1.62
N VAL A 225 -13.45 0.26 -0.51
CA VAL A 225 -12.65 1.25 0.23
C VAL A 225 -11.17 0.86 0.16
N ILE A 226 -10.34 1.78 -0.33
CA ILE A 226 -8.89 1.62 -0.44
C ILE A 226 -8.21 3.00 -0.43
N ASP A 227 -6.89 3.05 -0.25
CA ASP A 227 -6.12 4.29 -0.31
C ASP A 227 -6.28 5.02 -1.65
N GLU A 228 -6.22 6.35 -1.60
CA GLU A 228 -6.59 7.27 -2.68
C GLU A 228 -5.81 7.03 -3.97
N ALA A 229 -4.47 6.93 -3.88
CA ALA A 229 -3.63 6.74 -5.06
C ALA A 229 -3.93 5.39 -5.76
N PRO A 230 -3.96 4.25 -5.04
CA PRO A 230 -4.44 2.99 -5.61
C PRO A 230 -5.86 3.02 -6.12
N ALA A 231 -6.78 3.69 -5.43
CA ALA A 231 -8.16 3.82 -5.90
C ALA A 231 -8.22 4.44 -7.29
N LYS A 232 -7.47 5.54 -7.51
CA LYS A 232 -7.39 6.22 -8.81
C LYS A 232 -6.79 5.31 -9.88
N CYS A 233 -5.64 4.68 -9.62
CA CYS A 233 -5.01 3.78 -10.60
C CYS A 233 -5.92 2.60 -10.98
N ILE A 234 -6.57 1.97 -10.00
CA ILE A 234 -7.50 0.86 -10.23
C ILE A 234 -8.68 1.35 -11.09
N VAL A 235 -9.32 2.46 -10.72
CA VAL A 235 -10.48 3.00 -11.45
C VAL A 235 -10.12 3.39 -12.88
N GLU A 236 -8.98 4.05 -13.10
CA GLU A 236 -8.49 4.41 -14.43
C GLU A 236 -8.29 3.15 -15.29
N ALA A 237 -7.56 2.14 -14.78
CA ALA A 237 -7.30 0.91 -15.51
C ALA A 237 -8.59 0.15 -15.87
N PHE A 238 -9.54 0.02 -14.94
CA PHE A 238 -10.81 -0.66 -15.23
C PHE A 238 -11.70 0.14 -16.19
N ASN A 239 -11.68 1.48 -16.12
CA ASN A 239 -12.45 2.31 -17.06
C ASN A 239 -11.88 2.30 -18.48
N GLU A 240 -10.56 2.13 -18.66
CA GLU A 240 -9.96 1.98 -19.99
C GLU A 240 -10.31 0.64 -20.66
N MET A 241 -10.62 -0.38 -19.86
CA MET A 241 -10.94 -1.73 -20.34
C MET A 241 -12.41 -1.94 -20.71
N ASN A 242 -13.33 -1.06 -20.28
CA ASN A 242 -14.79 -1.23 -20.41
C ASN A 242 -15.43 -0.09 -21.22
#